data_AF-A0A5C2CY57-F1
#
_entry.id   AF-A0A5C2CY57-F1
#
_cell.length_a   1.000
_cell.length_b   1.000
_cell.length_c   1.000
_cell.angle_alpha   90.00
_cell.angle_beta   90.00
_cell.angle_gamma   90.00
#
_symmetry.space_group_name_H-M   'P 1'
#
loop_
_entity.id
_entity.type
_entity.pdbx_description
1 polymer ?
#
loop_
_entity_poly.entity_id
_entity_poly.type
_entity_poly.pdbx_seq_one_letter_code
_entity_poly.pdbx_strand_id
1 'polypeptide(L)'
;MQEARFPYQDGTLPADPTADPGPDPVFAADPDLRRADGYRYQPSKPGDHQLPAGTRAFQYDVTTNALKARLAERKPELANATGIALYLTGGTALSDADLAALQGVHRDLGLSKLTRLHVYNLRSIQGGRECTPASGLPCAGQQARGGKFPYLWHNGWWDTWVRQLVLDDLDAVPDGAFSNHNFSEVSLRGAGSIGVMAFGHGPYAKLGVLYLPSVRTIAHDAFRRNQYLVKVNLPNAVEIDDFAFDDASRLQYFTAPQLKRLGRNALNDSHELISVNLPKLEYLGINCFDLNGKLIGLRLPSLVEMDKNAVTGFANLRWVHAPRLTTVWHNAITNNAKLTTVVMPSVIRLGPGALRGNSALTAVHLGATPPRQEADVFTASPNTTVFHTGDPAAWANFKPSGAPGLAVRPKP
;
A
#
# COMPACT_ATOMS: atom_id res chain seq x y z
N MET A 1 -24.48 16.86 22.93
CA MET A 1 -23.53 15.80 22.56
C MET A 1 -22.19 16.48 22.31
N GLN A 2 -21.21 16.28 23.20
CA GLN A 2 -19.84 16.70 22.90
C GLN A 2 -19.34 15.83 21.74
N GLU A 3 -18.91 16.45 20.64
CA GLU A 3 -18.12 15.75 19.63
C GLU A 3 -16.91 15.15 20.34
N ALA A 4 -16.84 13.82 20.42
CA ALA A 4 -15.66 13.15 20.93
C ALA A 4 -14.49 13.53 20.00
N ARG A 5 -13.58 14.37 20.49
CA ARG A 5 -12.34 14.66 19.78
C ARG A 5 -11.46 13.42 19.84
N PHE A 6 -11.12 12.89 18.68
CA PHE A 6 -10.27 11.71 18.57
C PHE A 6 -8.79 12.12 18.51
N PRO A 7 -7.87 11.30 19.04
CA PRO A 7 -6.42 11.59 19.04
C PRO A 7 -5.82 11.79 17.65
N TYR A 8 -6.56 11.39 16.60
CA TYR A 8 -6.18 11.54 15.19
C TYR A 8 -6.46 12.94 14.62
N GLN A 9 -7.32 13.75 15.26
CA GLN A 9 -7.66 15.10 14.79
C GLN A 9 -6.80 16.18 15.43
N ASP A 10 -6.61 16.11 16.75
CA ASP A 10 -5.86 17.11 17.51
C ASP A 10 -4.56 16.57 18.12
N GLY A 11 -4.25 15.28 17.93
CA GLY A 11 -3.02 14.68 18.44
C GLY A 11 -2.96 14.49 19.95
N THR A 12 -4.08 14.62 20.65
CA THR A 12 -4.14 14.49 22.11
C THR A 12 -4.47 13.05 22.47
N LEU A 13 -3.54 12.35 23.10
CA LEU A 13 -3.79 11.01 23.64
C LEU A 13 -4.77 11.08 24.84
N PRO A 14 -5.47 9.96 25.15
CA PRO A 14 -6.25 9.85 26.38
C PRO A 14 -5.41 10.13 27.64
N ALA A 15 -6.10 10.40 28.77
CA ALA A 15 -5.45 10.66 30.05
C ALA A 15 -4.47 9.56 30.48
N ASP A 16 -4.78 8.30 30.17
CA ASP A 16 -3.80 7.23 30.17
C ASP A 16 -3.22 7.04 28.76
N PRO A 17 -2.01 7.56 28.45
CA PRO A 17 -1.41 7.42 27.13
C PRO A 17 -1.03 5.96 26.82
N THR A 18 -1.02 5.08 27.82
CA THR A 18 -0.74 3.64 27.61
C THR A 18 -1.96 2.86 27.15
N ALA A 19 -3.17 3.38 27.40
CA ALA A 19 -4.39 2.81 26.88
C ALA A 19 -4.40 2.91 25.36
N ASP A 20 -4.86 1.83 24.70
CA ASP A 20 -4.99 1.81 23.26
C ASP A 20 -6.11 2.78 22.82
N PRO A 21 -5.79 3.83 22.02
CA PRO A 21 -6.80 4.81 21.60
C PRO A 21 -7.85 4.26 20.61
N GLY A 22 -7.69 3.02 20.14
CA GLY A 22 -8.52 2.43 19.08
C GLY A 22 -8.15 2.95 17.69
N PRO A 23 -8.64 2.32 16.61
CA PRO A 23 -8.40 2.79 15.25
C PRO A 23 -9.08 4.14 14.99
N ASP A 24 -8.56 4.89 14.02
CA ASP A 24 -9.20 6.12 13.54
C ASP A 24 -10.63 5.81 13.04
N PRO A 25 -11.67 6.53 13.53
CA PRO A 25 -13.06 6.31 13.12
C PRO A 25 -13.31 6.42 11.61
N VAL A 26 -12.43 7.09 10.85
CA VAL A 26 -12.52 7.16 9.39
C VAL A 26 -12.59 5.77 8.75
N PHE A 27 -11.92 4.76 9.31
CA PHE A 27 -11.92 3.39 8.80
C PHE A 27 -13.26 2.66 8.98
N ALA A 28 -14.13 3.15 9.89
CA ALA A 28 -15.48 2.62 10.07
C ALA A 28 -16.54 3.45 9.31
N ALA A 29 -16.32 4.76 9.15
CA ALA A 29 -17.29 5.67 8.56
C ALA A 29 -17.18 5.79 7.02
N ASP A 30 -15.96 5.73 6.48
CA ASP A 30 -15.73 5.92 5.05
C ASP A 30 -16.14 4.68 4.23
N PRO A 31 -16.98 4.83 3.18
CA PRO A 31 -17.52 3.72 2.42
C PRO A 31 -16.48 2.89 1.66
N ASP A 32 -15.33 3.46 1.31
CA ASP A 32 -14.26 2.73 0.62
C ASP A 32 -13.39 1.95 1.62
N LEU A 33 -13.09 2.57 2.77
CA LEU A 33 -12.21 2.00 3.79
C LEU A 33 -12.89 0.90 4.62
N ARG A 34 -14.22 0.94 4.78
CA ARG A 34 -14.97 -0.06 5.55
C ARG A 34 -15.35 -1.32 4.75
N ARG A 35 -14.99 -1.38 3.45
CA ARG A 35 -15.31 -2.54 2.59
C ARG A 35 -14.58 -3.78 3.08
N ALA A 36 -15.31 -4.88 3.16
CA ALA A 36 -14.82 -6.19 3.57
C ALA A 36 -15.59 -7.33 2.88
N ASP A 37 -16.18 -7.05 1.71
CA ASP A 37 -16.86 -8.07 0.93
C ASP A 37 -15.89 -9.14 0.41
N GLY A 38 -16.25 -10.40 0.63
CA GLY A 38 -15.53 -11.53 0.05
C GLY A 38 -15.87 -11.73 -1.42
N TYR A 39 -15.05 -12.53 -2.10
CA TYR A 39 -15.27 -12.93 -3.47
C TYR A 39 -15.11 -14.44 -3.63
N ARG A 40 -15.96 -15.04 -4.45
CA ARG A 40 -15.90 -16.44 -4.82
C ARG A 40 -16.20 -16.57 -6.29
N TYR A 41 -15.27 -17.18 -7.02
CA TYR A 41 -15.44 -17.49 -8.44
C TYR A 41 -16.71 -18.33 -8.67
N GLN A 42 -17.51 -17.89 -9.65
CA GLN A 42 -18.60 -18.66 -10.23
C GLN A 42 -18.59 -18.44 -11.75
N PRO A 43 -18.63 -19.51 -12.57
CA PRO A 43 -18.75 -19.35 -14.01
C PRO A 43 -19.96 -18.49 -14.38
N SER A 44 -19.74 -17.48 -15.21
CA SER A 44 -20.78 -16.51 -15.59
C SER A 44 -20.95 -16.43 -17.12
N LYS A 45 -22.10 -15.91 -17.53
CA LYS A 45 -22.48 -15.67 -18.93
C LYS A 45 -23.07 -14.27 -19.12
N PRO A 46 -23.21 -13.78 -20.37
CA PRO A 46 -23.85 -12.49 -20.62
C PRO A 46 -25.24 -12.42 -19.97
N GLY A 47 -25.46 -11.35 -19.20
CA GLY A 47 -26.69 -11.14 -18.42
C GLY A 47 -26.52 -11.32 -16.91
N ASP A 48 -25.47 -12.03 -16.46
CA ASP A 48 -25.24 -12.28 -15.02
C ASP A 48 -24.69 -11.05 -14.28
N HIS A 49 -24.00 -10.15 -14.99
CA HIS A 49 -23.45 -8.91 -14.44
C HIS A 49 -24.17 -7.68 -14.97
N GLN A 50 -24.42 -6.72 -14.09
CA GLN A 50 -24.85 -5.38 -14.50
C GLN A 50 -23.68 -4.64 -15.14
N LEU A 51 -23.80 -4.34 -16.44
CA LEU A 51 -22.76 -3.65 -17.20
C LEU A 51 -23.07 -2.16 -17.33
N PRO A 52 -22.07 -1.28 -17.27
CA PRO A 52 -22.24 0.14 -17.54
C PRO A 52 -22.82 0.41 -18.94
N ALA A 53 -23.68 1.43 -19.06
CA ALA A 53 -24.30 1.81 -20.33
C ALA A 53 -23.24 2.08 -21.43
N GLY A 54 -23.43 1.48 -22.61
CA GLY A 54 -22.47 1.54 -23.72
C GLY A 54 -21.41 0.41 -23.73
N THR A 55 -21.42 -0.50 -22.75
CA THR A 55 -20.62 -1.73 -22.80
C THR A 55 -21.33 -2.81 -23.61
N ARG A 56 -20.60 -3.55 -24.46
CA ARG A 56 -21.13 -4.65 -25.27
C ARG A 56 -20.60 -5.99 -24.76
N ALA A 57 -21.51 -6.94 -24.52
CA ALA A 57 -21.20 -8.24 -23.93
C ALA A 57 -21.18 -9.34 -24.97
N PHE A 58 -20.15 -10.19 -24.94
CA PHE A 58 -19.97 -11.30 -25.87
C PHE A 58 -19.43 -12.53 -25.16
N GLN A 59 -19.85 -13.71 -25.61
CA GLN A 59 -19.17 -14.96 -25.28
C GLN A 59 -18.04 -15.22 -26.25
N TYR A 60 -16.95 -15.81 -25.76
CA TYR A 60 -15.81 -16.22 -26.57
C TYR A 60 -15.25 -17.56 -26.10
N ASP A 61 -15.21 -18.52 -27.02
CA ASP A 61 -14.58 -19.82 -26.81
C ASP A 61 -13.06 -19.70 -27.06
N VAL A 62 -12.28 -19.79 -25.99
CA VAL A 62 -10.83 -19.61 -26.03
C VAL A 62 -10.11 -20.70 -26.82
N THR A 63 -10.75 -21.86 -27.05
CA THR A 63 -10.16 -22.94 -27.85
C THR A 63 -10.00 -22.57 -29.33
N THR A 64 -10.73 -21.53 -29.79
CA THR A 64 -10.71 -21.10 -31.18
C THR A 64 -9.48 -20.26 -31.55
N ASN A 65 -8.81 -19.63 -30.59
CA ASN A 65 -7.66 -18.72 -30.82
C ASN A 65 -7.93 -17.66 -31.92
N ALA A 66 -9.16 -17.17 -32.00
CA ALA A 66 -9.67 -16.35 -33.09
C ALA A 66 -10.26 -15.02 -32.62
N LEU A 67 -9.90 -14.54 -31.43
CA LEU A 67 -10.53 -13.34 -30.82
C LEU A 67 -10.39 -12.11 -31.73
N LYS A 68 -9.25 -11.96 -32.41
CA LYS A 68 -9.03 -10.86 -33.37
C LYS A 68 -10.08 -10.84 -34.49
N ALA A 69 -10.36 -11.99 -35.10
CA ALA A 69 -11.36 -12.09 -36.16
C ALA A 69 -12.77 -11.84 -35.60
N ARG A 70 -13.09 -12.39 -34.43
CA ARG A 70 -14.39 -12.17 -33.75
C ARG A 70 -14.65 -10.71 -33.39
N LEU A 71 -13.64 -9.99 -32.92
CA LEU A 71 -13.74 -8.56 -32.65
C LEU A 71 -13.95 -7.76 -33.94
N ALA A 72 -13.29 -8.15 -35.04
CA ALA A 72 -13.45 -7.50 -36.34
C ALA A 72 -14.87 -7.69 -36.92
N GLU A 73 -15.45 -8.89 -36.82
CA GLU A 73 -16.85 -9.18 -37.20
C GLU A 73 -17.84 -8.26 -36.44
N ARG A 74 -17.54 -7.95 -35.18
CA ARG A 74 -18.36 -7.10 -34.31
C ARG A 74 -18.03 -5.60 -34.39
N LYS A 75 -17.14 -5.19 -35.30
CA LYS A 75 -16.75 -3.77 -35.45
C LYS A 75 -17.95 -2.81 -35.54
N PRO A 76 -19.04 -3.08 -36.29
CA PRO A 76 -20.19 -2.19 -36.35
C PRO A 76 -20.87 -1.98 -34.98
N GLU A 77 -20.99 -3.04 -34.17
CA GLU A 77 -21.56 -2.97 -32.81
C GLU A 77 -20.67 -2.20 -31.84
N LEU A 78 -19.34 -2.31 -32.04
CA LEU A 78 -18.33 -1.69 -31.19
C LEU A 78 -18.01 -0.24 -31.56
N ALA A 79 -18.31 0.21 -32.78
CA ALA A 79 -17.97 1.56 -33.27
C ALA A 79 -18.52 2.69 -32.37
N ASN A 80 -19.65 2.45 -31.70
CA ASN A 80 -20.27 3.37 -30.75
C ASN A 80 -20.22 2.88 -29.30
N ALA A 81 -19.58 1.74 -29.03
CA ALA A 81 -19.42 1.21 -27.69
C ALA A 81 -18.35 2.00 -26.93
N THR A 82 -18.51 2.05 -25.61
CA THR A 82 -17.52 2.61 -24.67
C THR A 82 -16.85 1.52 -23.84
N GLY A 83 -17.34 0.27 -23.93
CA GLY A 83 -16.71 -0.87 -23.29
C GLY A 83 -16.96 -2.21 -23.96
N ILE A 84 -16.10 -3.16 -23.64
CA ILE A 84 -16.21 -4.58 -24.02
C ILE A 84 -16.37 -5.40 -22.73
N ALA A 85 -17.31 -6.33 -22.72
CA ALA A 85 -17.42 -7.38 -21.72
C ALA A 85 -17.29 -8.75 -22.38
N LEU A 86 -16.23 -9.46 -22.09
CA LEU A 86 -15.93 -10.77 -22.66
C LEU A 86 -16.17 -11.85 -21.61
N TYR A 87 -17.00 -12.84 -21.95
CA TYR A 87 -17.27 -14.00 -21.11
C TYR A 87 -16.59 -15.22 -21.72
N LEU A 88 -15.53 -15.70 -21.09
CA LEU A 88 -14.76 -16.83 -21.61
C LEU A 88 -15.51 -18.15 -21.44
N THR A 89 -15.47 -18.98 -22.46
CA THR A 89 -15.94 -20.38 -22.46
C THR A 89 -14.84 -21.29 -23.01
N GLY A 90 -14.93 -22.60 -22.81
CA GLY A 90 -13.93 -23.57 -23.28
C GLY A 90 -12.60 -23.55 -22.50
N GLY A 91 -12.42 -22.60 -21.57
CA GLY A 91 -11.24 -22.45 -20.72
C GLY A 91 -11.27 -21.13 -19.95
N THR A 92 -10.22 -20.87 -19.16
CA THR A 92 -10.11 -19.69 -18.26
C THR A 92 -8.87 -18.84 -18.50
N ALA A 93 -8.28 -18.95 -19.70
CA ALA A 93 -7.07 -18.24 -20.10
C ALA A 93 -7.18 -17.81 -21.57
N LEU A 94 -6.59 -16.67 -21.90
CA LEU A 94 -6.42 -16.25 -23.29
C LEU A 94 -5.05 -16.71 -23.79
N SER A 95 -4.94 -17.06 -25.07
CA SER A 95 -3.63 -17.21 -25.71
C SER A 95 -2.94 -15.83 -25.88
N ASP A 96 -1.63 -15.82 -26.14
CA ASP A 96 -0.89 -14.57 -26.36
C ASP A 96 -1.47 -13.77 -27.54
N ALA A 97 -1.92 -14.47 -28.59
CA ALA A 97 -2.54 -13.86 -29.75
C ALA A 97 -3.89 -13.21 -29.41
N ASP A 98 -4.70 -13.86 -28.58
CA ASP A 98 -5.99 -13.31 -28.16
C ASP A 98 -5.81 -12.15 -27.18
N LEU A 99 -4.86 -12.25 -26.24
CA LEU A 99 -4.52 -11.15 -25.34
C LEU A 99 -4.05 -9.92 -26.15
N ALA A 100 -3.16 -10.11 -27.13
CA ALA A 100 -2.68 -9.05 -28.00
C ALA A 100 -3.82 -8.44 -28.84
N ALA A 101 -4.77 -9.26 -29.31
CA ALA A 101 -5.96 -8.78 -30.01
C ALA A 101 -6.81 -7.85 -29.13
N LEU A 102 -6.99 -8.20 -27.86
CA LEU A 102 -7.76 -7.40 -26.90
C LEU A 102 -7.03 -6.10 -26.53
N GLN A 103 -5.72 -6.15 -26.33
CA GLN A 103 -4.88 -4.99 -26.06
C GLN A 103 -4.89 -4.01 -27.27
N GLY A 104 -4.81 -4.53 -28.49
CA GLY A 104 -4.72 -3.75 -29.73
C GLY A 104 -6.05 -3.31 -30.36
N VAL A 105 -7.19 -3.80 -29.87
CA VAL A 105 -8.50 -3.67 -30.56
C VAL A 105 -8.87 -2.23 -30.93
N HIS A 106 -8.60 -1.27 -30.05
CA HIS A 106 -8.93 0.14 -30.28
C HIS A 106 -8.20 0.73 -31.50
N ARG A 107 -6.93 0.36 -31.68
CA ARG A 107 -6.08 0.82 -32.79
C ARG A 107 -6.37 0.03 -34.05
N ASP A 108 -6.41 -1.30 -33.94
CA ASP A 108 -6.57 -2.21 -35.08
C ASP A 108 -7.93 -2.02 -35.77
N LEU A 109 -8.98 -1.66 -35.02
CA LEU A 109 -10.33 -1.47 -35.56
C LEU A 109 -10.80 0.00 -35.58
N GLY A 110 -10.00 0.95 -35.08
CA GLY A 110 -10.36 2.37 -35.02
C GLY A 110 -11.47 2.70 -34.01
N LEU A 111 -11.52 2.01 -32.88
CA LEU A 111 -12.56 2.10 -31.86
C LEU A 111 -12.16 3.09 -30.74
N SER A 112 -12.06 4.38 -31.08
CA SER A 112 -11.53 5.42 -30.19
C SER A 112 -12.36 5.75 -28.95
N LYS A 113 -13.62 5.31 -28.88
CA LYS A 113 -14.53 5.55 -27.74
C LYS A 113 -14.37 4.54 -26.60
N LEU A 114 -13.68 3.43 -26.84
CA LEU A 114 -13.49 2.37 -25.87
C LEU A 114 -12.62 2.85 -24.71
N THR A 115 -13.11 2.62 -23.48
CA THR A 115 -12.41 2.96 -22.24
C THR A 115 -12.59 1.91 -21.14
N ARG A 116 -13.48 0.93 -21.33
CA ARG A 116 -13.81 -0.07 -20.31
C ARG A 116 -13.62 -1.49 -20.83
N LEU A 117 -13.02 -2.33 -20.00
CA LEU A 117 -12.86 -3.74 -20.28
C LEU A 117 -13.28 -4.58 -19.08
N HIS A 118 -14.17 -5.52 -19.34
CA HIS A 118 -14.52 -6.59 -18.42
C HIS A 118 -14.15 -7.91 -19.07
N VAL A 119 -13.40 -8.76 -18.38
CA VAL A 119 -13.18 -10.15 -18.81
C VAL A 119 -13.58 -11.06 -17.67
N TYR A 120 -14.67 -11.78 -17.89
CA TYR A 120 -15.23 -12.73 -16.96
C TYR A 120 -14.79 -14.15 -17.29
N ASN A 121 -14.67 -14.99 -16.27
CA ASN A 121 -14.11 -16.34 -16.27
C ASN A 121 -12.60 -16.40 -16.61
N LEU A 122 -11.90 -15.27 -16.65
CA LEU A 122 -10.44 -15.22 -16.82
C LEU A 122 -9.77 -15.45 -15.47
N ARG A 123 -9.13 -16.61 -15.29
CA ARG A 123 -8.47 -16.99 -14.04
C ARG A 123 -6.96 -16.84 -14.07
N SER A 124 -6.37 -16.79 -15.26
CA SER A 124 -4.95 -16.53 -15.46
C SER A 124 -4.72 -15.58 -16.63
N ILE A 125 -3.76 -14.67 -16.46
CA ILE A 125 -3.26 -13.79 -17.52
C ILE A 125 -1.75 -13.97 -17.62
N GLN A 126 -1.19 -13.70 -18.79
CA GLN A 126 0.23 -13.72 -19.01
C GLN A 126 0.92 -12.58 -18.25
N GLY A 127 2.09 -12.89 -17.69
CA GLY A 127 2.98 -11.90 -17.09
C GLY A 127 3.64 -11.00 -18.13
N GLY A 128 4.06 -9.83 -17.67
CA GLY A 128 5.04 -9.03 -18.36
C GLY A 128 6.40 -9.73 -18.34
N ARG A 129 7.18 -9.56 -19.42
CA ARG A 129 8.62 -9.86 -19.39
C ARG A 129 9.40 -8.55 -19.44
N GLU A 130 10.24 -8.30 -18.44
CA GLU A 130 10.99 -7.05 -18.37
C GLU A 130 11.88 -6.85 -19.60
N CYS A 131 11.76 -5.68 -20.21
CA CYS A 131 12.50 -5.27 -21.39
C CYS A 131 13.87 -4.73 -20.99
N THR A 132 14.79 -5.63 -20.66
CA THR A 132 16.19 -5.25 -20.44
C THR A 132 16.93 -5.11 -21.78
N PRO A 133 18.05 -4.37 -21.86
CA PRO A 133 18.88 -4.32 -23.07
C PRO A 133 19.32 -5.69 -23.59
N ALA A 134 19.42 -6.69 -22.71
CA ALA A 134 19.81 -8.07 -23.04
C ALA A 134 18.63 -9.04 -23.23
N SER A 135 17.38 -8.57 -23.07
CA SER A 135 16.19 -9.45 -23.04
C SER A 135 15.86 -10.11 -24.39
N GLY A 136 16.38 -9.59 -25.51
CA GLY A 136 16.03 -10.03 -26.86
C GLY A 136 14.57 -9.76 -27.23
N LEU A 137 13.84 -8.98 -26.43
CA LEU A 137 12.45 -8.62 -26.67
C LEU A 137 12.35 -7.45 -27.65
N PRO A 138 11.23 -7.29 -28.38
CA PRO A 138 11.02 -6.16 -29.29
C PRO A 138 11.16 -4.77 -28.62
N CYS A 139 10.91 -4.70 -27.32
CA CYS A 139 11.04 -3.50 -26.48
C CYS A 139 12.45 -3.30 -25.89
N ALA A 140 13.40 -4.20 -26.13
CA ALA A 140 14.76 -4.09 -25.61
C ALA A 140 15.45 -2.81 -26.12
N GLY A 141 16.04 -2.04 -25.20
CA GLY A 141 16.72 -0.78 -25.53
C GLY A 141 15.79 0.40 -25.83
N GLN A 142 14.47 0.21 -25.81
CA GLN A 142 13.52 1.32 -25.91
C GLN A 142 13.45 2.08 -24.58
N GLN A 143 13.20 3.39 -24.66
CA GLN A 143 12.87 4.21 -23.50
C GLN A 143 11.39 4.57 -23.55
N ALA A 144 10.70 4.50 -22.40
CA ALA A 144 9.35 5.03 -22.30
C ALA A 144 9.33 6.51 -22.70
N ARG A 145 8.30 6.97 -23.44
CA ARG A 145 8.15 8.38 -23.82
C ARG A 145 8.21 9.25 -22.56
N GLY A 146 9.16 10.20 -22.52
CA GLY A 146 9.48 11.00 -21.33
C GLY A 146 10.88 10.75 -20.77
N GLY A 147 11.63 9.78 -21.31
CA GLY A 147 13.10 9.75 -21.30
C GLY A 147 13.79 9.51 -19.96
N LYS A 148 13.07 9.09 -18.91
CA LYS A 148 13.66 8.90 -17.57
C LYS A 148 13.35 7.57 -16.88
N PHE A 149 12.65 6.63 -17.52
CA PHE A 149 12.12 5.46 -16.83
C PHE A 149 12.43 4.14 -17.57
N PRO A 150 13.13 3.20 -16.91
CA PRO A 150 13.66 1.99 -17.55
C PRO A 150 12.68 0.79 -17.59
N TYR A 151 11.56 0.85 -16.88
CA TYR A 151 10.70 -0.33 -16.68
C TYR A 151 9.68 -0.49 -17.81
N LEU A 152 10.13 -0.99 -18.95
CA LEU A 152 9.25 -1.49 -20.01
C LEU A 152 9.01 -2.99 -19.82
N TRP A 153 7.79 -3.44 -20.09
CA TRP A 153 7.39 -4.85 -19.95
C TRP A 153 6.72 -5.34 -21.24
N HIS A 154 7.29 -6.35 -21.87
CA HIS A 154 6.70 -7.05 -23.01
C HIS A 154 5.44 -7.79 -22.57
N ASN A 155 4.39 -7.81 -23.39
CA ASN A 155 3.03 -8.28 -23.04
C ASN A 155 2.31 -7.49 -21.93
N GLY A 156 2.94 -6.45 -21.37
CA GLY A 156 2.31 -5.57 -20.39
C GLY A 156 1.25 -4.65 -21.03
N TRP A 157 0.34 -4.13 -20.22
CA TRP A 157 -0.75 -3.25 -20.64
C TRP A 157 -0.37 -1.76 -20.67
N TRP A 158 0.89 -1.47 -21.02
CA TRP A 158 1.35 -0.09 -21.21
C TRP A 158 0.64 0.56 -22.41
N ASP A 159 0.39 1.87 -22.34
CA ASP A 159 -0.39 2.62 -23.34
C ASP A 159 -1.76 2.00 -23.69
N THR A 160 -2.37 1.33 -22.71
CA THR A 160 -3.68 0.73 -22.88
C THR A 160 -4.79 1.78 -23.06
N TRP A 161 -5.74 1.45 -23.93
CA TRP A 161 -7.00 2.17 -24.10
C TRP A 161 -7.92 2.03 -22.87
N VAL A 162 -7.66 1.03 -22.03
CA VAL A 162 -8.48 0.75 -20.85
C VAL A 162 -8.23 1.78 -19.76
N ARG A 163 -9.33 2.33 -19.25
CA ARG A 163 -9.39 3.20 -18.07
C ARG A 163 -10.07 2.49 -16.91
N GLN A 164 -11.11 1.70 -17.17
CA GLN A 164 -11.79 0.89 -16.17
C GLN A 164 -11.62 -0.59 -16.50
N LEU A 165 -10.95 -1.33 -15.62
CA LEU A 165 -10.63 -2.74 -15.80
C LEU A 165 -11.36 -3.61 -14.77
N VAL A 166 -12.06 -4.65 -15.22
CA VAL A 166 -12.66 -5.67 -14.36
C VAL A 166 -12.14 -7.04 -14.78
N LEU A 167 -11.35 -7.67 -13.91
CA LEU A 167 -10.85 -9.05 -14.03
C LEU A 167 -11.05 -9.76 -12.68
N ASP A 168 -12.29 -9.77 -12.19
CA ASP A 168 -12.61 -10.24 -10.85
C ASP A 168 -12.26 -11.71 -10.61
N ASP A 169 -12.32 -12.54 -11.65
CA ASP A 169 -12.06 -13.99 -11.55
C ASP A 169 -10.56 -14.35 -11.55
N LEU A 170 -9.67 -13.36 -11.70
CA LEU A 170 -8.23 -13.58 -11.83
C LEU A 170 -7.63 -14.11 -10.51
N ASP A 171 -6.91 -15.24 -10.56
CA ASP A 171 -6.34 -15.86 -9.35
C ASP A 171 -5.12 -15.07 -8.83
N ALA A 172 -4.33 -14.48 -9.73
CA ALA A 172 -3.14 -13.69 -9.40
C ALA A 172 -2.81 -12.69 -10.52
N VAL A 173 -2.23 -11.55 -10.16
CA VAL A 173 -1.65 -10.62 -11.13
C VAL A 173 -0.15 -10.91 -11.24
N PRO A 174 0.34 -11.41 -12.39
CA PRO A 174 1.76 -11.67 -12.57
C PRO A 174 2.59 -10.40 -12.72
N ASP A 175 3.91 -10.56 -12.61
CA ASP A 175 4.88 -9.47 -12.67
C ASP A 175 4.70 -8.60 -13.92
N GLY A 176 4.76 -7.28 -13.75
CA GLY A 176 4.70 -6.30 -14.83
C GLY A 176 3.44 -6.27 -15.69
N ALA A 177 2.41 -7.08 -15.40
CA ALA A 177 1.24 -7.26 -16.27
C ALA A 177 0.57 -5.93 -16.64
N PHE A 178 0.46 -5.02 -15.68
CA PHE A 178 -0.16 -3.71 -15.83
C PHE A 178 0.81 -2.57 -15.50
N SER A 179 2.12 -2.80 -15.63
CA SER A 179 3.11 -1.72 -15.43
C SER A 179 2.85 -0.59 -16.43
N ASN A 180 3.03 0.65 -15.99
CA ASN A 180 2.72 1.85 -16.79
C ASN A 180 1.26 1.93 -17.26
N HIS A 181 0.32 1.32 -16.53
CA HIS A 181 -1.10 1.47 -16.81
C HIS A 181 -1.54 2.94 -16.72
N ASN A 182 -2.71 3.21 -17.30
CA ASN A 182 -3.40 4.48 -17.14
C ASN A 182 -4.86 4.22 -16.71
N PHE A 183 -5.02 3.30 -15.77
CA PHE A 183 -6.32 2.96 -15.19
C PHE A 183 -6.80 4.07 -14.25
N SER A 184 -8.09 4.36 -14.29
CA SER A 184 -8.81 5.14 -13.29
C SER A 184 -9.58 4.26 -12.31
N GLU A 185 -9.86 3.02 -12.70
CA GLU A 185 -10.58 2.04 -11.88
C GLU A 185 -10.11 0.62 -12.21
N VAL A 186 -9.95 -0.20 -11.17
CA VAL A 186 -9.56 -1.60 -11.29
C VAL A 186 -10.38 -2.43 -10.31
N SER A 187 -10.96 -3.53 -10.79
CA SER A 187 -11.59 -4.56 -9.96
C SER A 187 -10.89 -5.91 -10.19
N LEU A 188 -10.30 -6.44 -9.12
CA LEU A 188 -9.56 -7.72 -9.07
C LEU A 188 -9.97 -8.50 -7.83
N ARG A 189 -11.28 -8.76 -7.70
CA ARG A 189 -11.82 -9.28 -6.43
C ARG A 189 -11.27 -10.66 -6.03
N GLY A 190 -10.90 -11.51 -6.99
CA GLY A 190 -10.36 -12.85 -6.76
C GLY A 190 -8.84 -12.94 -6.63
N ALA A 191 -8.09 -11.87 -6.96
CA ALA A 191 -6.63 -11.95 -6.99
C ALA A 191 -6.06 -12.20 -5.59
N GLY A 192 -5.36 -13.32 -5.43
CA GLY A 192 -4.69 -13.70 -4.18
C GLY A 192 -3.31 -13.09 -4.01
N SER A 193 -2.65 -12.71 -5.11
CA SER A 193 -1.33 -12.08 -5.09
C SER A 193 -1.17 -11.05 -6.21
N ILE A 194 -0.31 -10.05 -5.94
CA ILE A 194 0.11 -9.04 -6.90
C ILE A 194 1.63 -9.14 -7.07
N GLY A 195 2.06 -9.41 -8.30
CA GLY A 195 3.47 -9.61 -8.67
C GLY A 195 4.30 -8.34 -8.71
N VAL A 196 5.60 -8.53 -8.94
CA VAL A 196 6.61 -7.48 -9.00
C VAL A 196 6.26 -6.46 -10.08
N MET A 197 6.28 -5.17 -9.74
CA MET A 197 5.97 -4.09 -10.69
C MET A 197 4.61 -4.24 -11.41
N ALA A 198 3.69 -5.10 -10.92
CA ALA A 198 2.47 -5.46 -11.62
C ALA A 198 1.61 -4.26 -12.02
N PHE A 199 1.55 -3.22 -11.18
CA PHE A 199 0.95 -1.90 -11.44
C PHE A 199 1.98 -0.78 -11.28
N GLY A 200 3.28 -1.13 -11.25
CA GLY A 200 4.35 -0.18 -10.99
C GLY A 200 4.46 0.82 -12.11
N HIS A 201 4.91 2.03 -11.75
CA HIS A 201 5.17 3.13 -12.67
C HIS A 201 3.91 3.74 -13.31
N GLY A 202 2.88 4.04 -12.50
CA GLY A 202 1.63 4.67 -12.93
C GLY A 202 1.44 6.15 -12.51
N PRO A 203 2.40 7.09 -12.70
CA PRO A 203 2.31 8.44 -12.14
C PRO A 203 1.17 9.28 -12.72
N TYR A 204 0.64 8.88 -13.87
CA TYR A 204 -0.49 9.55 -14.54
C TYR A 204 -1.78 8.73 -14.51
N ALA A 205 -1.74 7.52 -13.97
CA ALA A 205 -2.94 6.72 -13.76
C ALA A 205 -3.83 7.45 -12.77
N LYS A 206 -5.11 7.65 -13.10
CA LYS A 206 -6.07 8.36 -12.23
C LYS A 206 -6.74 7.41 -11.23
N LEU A 207 -6.04 6.36 -10.80
CA LEU A 207 -6.54 5.35 -9.88
C LEU A 207 -6.56 5.95 -8.47
N GLY A 208 -7.74 6.38 -8.00
CA GLY A 208 -7.89 7.06 -6.71
C GLY A 208 -8.11 6.11 -5.52
N VAL A 209 -8.80 4.99 -5.75
CA VAL A 209 -9.14 4.03 -4.71
C VAL A 209 -8.71 2.64 -5.17
N LEU A 210 -7.93 1.97 -4.34
CA LEU A 210 -7.54 0.58 -4.55
C LEU A 210 -8.21 -0.30 -3.50
N TYR A 211 -9.00 -1.26 -3.97
CA TYR A 211 -9.63 -2.27 -3.14
C TYR A 211 -9.34 -3.67 -3.69
N LEU A 212 -8.61 -4.48 -2.92
CA LEU A 212 -8.21 -5.84 -3.31
C LEU A 212 -8.58 -6.83 -2.20
N PRO A 213 -9.84 -7.34 -2.19
CA PRO A 213 -10.38 -8.06 -1.05
C PRO A 213 -9.72 -9.41 -0.79
N SER A 214 -9.21 -10.09 -1.82
CA SER A 214 -8.64 -11.43 -1.68
C SER A 214 -7.12 -11.45 -1.59
N VAL A 215 -6.45 -10.32 -1.82
CA VAL A 215 -4.99 -10.25 -1.87
C VAL A 215 -4.39 -10.61 -0.52
N ARG A 216 -3.43 -11.53 -0.55
CA ARG A 216 -2.63 -11.97 0.59
C ARG A 216 -1.22 -11.38 0.57
N THR A 217 -0.62 -11.31 -0.62
CA THR A 217 0.75 -10.84 -0.81
C THR A 217 0.84 -9.79 -1.91
N ILE A 218 1.64 -8.75 -1.67
CA ILE A 218 1.98 -7.72 -2.65
C ILE A 218 3.50 -7.67 -2.73
N ALA A 219 4.04 -8.01 -3.91
CA ALA A 219 5.47 -8.06 -4.15
C ALA A 219 6.10 -6.66 -4.27
N HIS A 220 7.43 -6.63 -4.39
CA HIS A 220 8.17 -5.38 -4.45
C HIS A 220 7.81 -4.51 -5.67
N ASP A 221 7.81 -3.20 -5.45
CA ASP A 221 7.45 -2.16 -6.43
C ASP A 221 6.05 -2.31 -7.08
N ALA A 222 5.18 -3.21 -6.60
CA ALA A 222 3.94 -3.60 -7.26
C ALA A 222 3.00 -2.43 -7.62
N PHE A 223 2.90 -1.40 -6.78
CA PHE A 223 2.13 -0.16 -7.00
C PHE A 223 3.01 1.09 -6.91
N ARG A 224 4.32 0.95 -7.08
CA ARG A 224 5.25 2.10 -7.02
C ARG A 224 4.83 3.19 -8.00
N ARG A 225 4.92 4.45 -7.59
CA ARG A 225 4.55 5.63 -8.38
C ARG A 225 3.10 5.69 -8.82
N ASN A 226 2.18 5.06 -8.08
CA ASN A 226 0.75 5.30 -8.27
C ASN A 226 0.32 6.59 -7.54
N GLN A 227 0.78 7.73 -8.06
CA GLN A 227 0.72 9.05 -7.40
C GLN A 227 -0.71 9.62 -7.25
N TYR A 228 -1.73 9.01 -7.85
CA TYR A 228 -3.12 9.41 -7.66
C TYR A 228 -3.88 8.58 -6.62
N LEU A 229 -3.28 7.51 -6.07
CA LEU A 229 -3.91 6.75 -5.00
C LEU A 229 -4.16 7.67 -3.81
N VAL A 230 -5.40 7.70 -3.35
CA VAL A 230 -5.85 8.43 -2.15
C VAL A 230 -6.19 7.45 -1.04
N LYS A 231 -6.78 6.30 -1.39
CA LYS A 231 -7.20 5.27 -0.43
C LYS A 231 -6.76 3.89 -0.89
N VAL A 232 -6.21 3.11 0.02
CA VAL A 232 -5.87 1.70 -0.18
C VAL A 232 -6.54 0.86 0.91
N ASN A 233 -7.32 -0.14 0.50
CA ASN A 233 -7.99 -1.09 1.37
C ASN A 233 -7.69 -2.54 0.97
N LEU A 234 -6.96 -3.23 1.84
CA LEU A 234 -6.41 -4.58 1.64
C LEU A 234 -6.81 -5.48 2.82
N PRO A 235 -8.09 -5.89 2.94
CA PRO A 235 -8.63 -6.48 4.15
C PRO A 235 -7.97 -7.81 4.55
N ASN A 236 -7.39 -8.54 3.60
CA ASN A 236 -6.80 -9.87 3.82
C ASN A 236 -5.29 -9.95 3.58
N ALA A 237 -4.63 -8.83 3.24
CA ALA A 237 -3.19 -8.79 3.00
C ALA A 237 -2.42 -9.11 4.28
N VAL A 238 -1.41 -9.96 4.16
CA VAL A 238 -0.56 -10.45 5.26
C VAL A 238 0.87 -9.93 5.11
N GLU A 239 1.33 -9.75 3.88
CA GLU A 239 2.69 -9.28 3.56
C GLU A 239 2.68 -8.30 2.39
N ILE A 240 3.42 -7.21 2.57
CA ILE A 240 3.67 -6.19 1.54
C ILE A 240 5.18 -5.95 1.53
N ASP A 241 5.79 -6.20 0.38
CA ASP A 241 7.23 -6.14 0.19
C ASP A 241 7.76 -4.72 -0.07
N ASP A 242 9.07 -4.66 -0.30
CA ASP A 242 9.83 -3.43 -0.44
C ASP A 242 9.30 -2.55 -1.58
N PHE A 243 9.23 -1.24 -1.36
CA PHE A 243 8.80 -0.23 -2.33
C PHE A 243 7.39 -0.43 -2.92
N ALA A 244 6.57 -1.34 -2.39
CA ALA A 244 5.30 -1.73 -3.00
C ALA A 244 4.36 -0.54 -3.28
N PHE A 245 4.33 0.48 -2.41
CA PHE A 245 3.59 1.73 -2.61
C PHE A 245 4.50 2.98 -2.47
N ASP A 246 5.79 2.85 -2.79
CA ASP A 246 6.74 3.98 -2.84
C ASP A 246 6.26 5.04 -3.84
N ASP A 247 6.34 6.32 -3.47
CA ASP A 247 5.90 7.46 -4.30
C ASP A 247 4.39 7.37 -4.65
N ALA A 248 3.58 6.92 -3.70
CA ALA A 248 2.13 7.10 -3.71
C ALA A 248 1.76 8.45 -3.08
N SER A 249 2.30 9.54 -3.64
CA SER A 249 2.37 10.88 -3.04
C SER A 249 1.05 11.60 -2.69
N ARG A 250 -0.11 11.00 -3.00
CA ARG A 250 -1.44 11.50 -2.59
C ARG A 250 -2.16 10.56 -1.63
N LEU A 251 -1.52 9.48 -1.22
CA LEU A 251 -2.13 8.46 -0.37
C LEU A 251 -2.44 9.07 0.98
N GLN A 252 -3.72 9.10 1.34
CA GLN A 252 -4.20 9.66 2.61
C GLN A 252 -4.55 8.56 3.62
N TYR A 253 -5.09 7.44 3.15
CA TYR A 253 -5.60 6.38 4.02
C TYR A 253 -5.15 5.01 3.55
N PHE A 254 -4.59 4.23 4.48
CA PHE A 254 -4.13 2.87 4.22
C PHE A 254 -4.67 1.92 5.29
N THR A 255 -5.44 0.90 4.88
CA THR A 255 -5.96 -0.13 5.79
C THR A 255 -5.59 -1.53 5.31
N ALA A 256 -4.95 -2.28 6.20
CA ALA A 256 -4.59 -3.69 5.99
C ALA A 256 -4.64 -4.42 7.35
N PRO A 257 -5.84 -4.77 7.84
CA PRO A 257 -6.03 -5.24 9.22
C PRO A 257 -5.39 -6.59 9.55
N GLN A 258 -5.02 -7.39 8.53
CA GLN A 258 -4.32 -8.67 8.70
C GLN A 258 -2.81 -8.58 8.43
N LEU A 259 -2.30 -7.38 8.09
CA LEU A 259 -0.91 -7.21 7.68
C LEU A 259 0.03 -7.47 8.85
N LYS A 260 1.05 -8.31 8.62
CA LYS A 260 2.08 -8.64 9.60
C LYS A 260 3.42 -8.00 9.28
N ARG A 261 3.74 -7.84 7.99
CA ARG A 261 5.03 -7.33 7.53
C ARG A 261 4.83 -6.25 6.48
N LEU A 262 5.51 -5.12 6.69
CA LEU A 262 5.60 -4.03 5.75
C LEU A 262 7.07 -3.74 5.44
N GLY A 263 7.47 -3.96 4.19
CA GLY A 263 8.85 -3.93 3.73
C GLY A 263 9.52 -2.56 3.74
N ARG A 264 10.79 -2.55 3.31
CA ARG A 264 11.60 -1.33 3.17
C ARG A 264 10.93 -0.37 2.19
N ASN A 265 10.84 0.90 2.56
CA ASN A 265 10.27 1.96 1.72
C ASN A 265 8.83 1.68 1.23
N ALA A 266 8.09 0.73 1.82
CA ALA A 266 6.83 0.27 1.25
C ALA A 266 5.73 1.36 1.20
N LEU A 267 5.73 2.34 2.11
CA LEU A 267 4.85 3.52 2.10
C LEU A 267 5.65 4.84 2.10
N ASN A 268 6.88 4.80 1.60
CA ASN A 268 7.74 5.97 1.51
C ASN A 268 7.18 6.98 0.50
N ASP A 269 7.47 8.27 0.74
CA ASP A 269 7.12 9.34 -0.20
C ASP A 269 5.60 9.46 -0.45
N SER A 270 4.79 9.08 0.55
CA SER A 270 3.34 9.19 0.48
C SER A 270 2.83 10.62 0.69
N HIS A 271 3.63 11.50 1.33
CA HIS A 271 3.41 12.93 1.64
C HIS A 271 2.12 13.31 2.38
N GLU A 272 0.97 12.87 1.88
CA GLU A 272 -0.38 13.21 2.31
C GLU A 272 -0.99 12.18 3.26
N LEU A 273 -0.21 11.19 3.75
CA LEU A 273 -0.73 10.13 4.61
C LEU A 273 -1.29 10.70 5.92
N ILE A 274 -2.60 10.54 6.14
CA ILE A 274 -3.33 11.04 7.30
C ILE A 274 -3.42 9.95 8.37
N SER A 275 -3.79 8.73 7.98
CA SER A 275 -4.08 7.65 8.92
C SER A 275 -3.80 6.27 8.34
N VAL A 276 -3.38 5.34 9.21
CA VAL A 276 -3.16 3.93 8.88
C VAL A 276 -3.89 3.02 9.86
N ASN A 277 -4.43 1.90 9.36
CA ASN A 277 -5.06 0.86 10.18
C ASN A 277 -4.32 -0.47 10.02
N LEU A 278 -3.34 -0.68 10.90
CA LEU A 278 -2.39 -1.80 10.87
C LEU A 278 -2.30 -2.53 12.24
N PRO A 279 -3.43 -3.01 12.82
CA PRO A 279 -3.48 -3.53 14.18
C PRO A 279 -2.65 -4.81 14.41
N LYS A 280 -2.37 -5.58 13.36
CA LYS A 280 -1.62 -6.85 13.42
C LYS A 280 -0.18 -6.74 12.89
N LEU A 281 0.28 -5.54 12.55
CA LEU A 281 1.63 -5.35 12.03
C LEU A 281 2.65 -5.74 13.10
N GLU A 282 3.58 -6.64 12.75
CA GLU A 282 4.64 -7.15 13.63
C GLU A 282 6.02 -6.58 13.25
N TYR A 283 6.26 -6.32 11.95
CA TYR A 283 7.52 -5.78 11.43
C TYR A 283 7.31 -4.53 10.56
N LEU A 284 8.10 -3.49 10.82
CA LEU A 284 8.14 -2.25 10.04
C LEU A 284 9.55 -1.98 9.50
N GLY A 285 9.71 -2.03 8.17
CA GLY A 285 11.00 -1.98 7.49
C GLY A 285 11.67 -0.59 7.41
N ILE A 286 12.86 -0.60 6.81
CA ILE A 286 13.72 0.59 6.67
C ILE A 286 13.02 1.69 5.88
N ASN A 287 13.08 2.95 6.36
CA ASN A 287 12.46 4.13 5.72
C ASN A 287 10.97 3.94 5.35
N CYS A 288 10.25 3.05 6.03
CA CYS A 288 8.94 2.60 5.57
C CYS A 288 7.93 3.75 5.40
N PHE A 289 7.96 4.74 6.30
CA PHE A 289 7.13 5.94 6.25
C PHE A 289 7.95 7.23 6.13
N ASP A 290 9.12 7.20 5.51
CA ASP A 290 9.88 8.44 5.29
C ASP A 290 9.10 9.41 4.37
N LEU A 291 9.34 10.71 4.52
CA LEU A 291 8.72 11.82 3.78
C LEU A 291 7.19 11.93 3.91
N ASN A 292 6.65 11.67 5.12
CA ASN A 292 5.23 11.85 5.43
C ASN A 292 4.93 13.15 6.20
N GLY A 293 3.96 13.92 5.70
CA GLY A 293 3.68 15.28 6.19
C GLY A 293 2.43 15.45 7.04
N LYS A 294 1.41 14.59 6.90
CA LYS A 294 0.07 14.84 7.49
C LYS A 294 -0.28 14.00 8.71
N LEU A 295 0.36 12.84 8.87
CA LEU A 295 0.01 11.88 9.92
C LEU A 295 0.24 12.48 11.31
N ILE A 296 -0.81 12.50 12.12
CA ILE A 296 -0.81 13.08 13.47
C ILE A 296 -0.43 12.04 14.53
N GLY A 297 -0.85 10.80 14.36
CA GLY A 297 -0.70 9.75 15.36
C GLY A 297 -0.48 8.39 14.74
N LEU A 298 0.51 7.66 15.24
CA LEU A 298 0.87 6.33 14.74
C LEU A 298 0.54 5.26 15.78
N ARG A 299 -0.50 4.46 15.48
CA ARG A 299 -0.98 3.36 16.33
C ARG A 299 -0.59 2.01 15.74
N LEU A 300 0.29 1.28 16.42
CA LEU A 300 0.86 0.00 15.98
C LEU A 300 0.88 -1.02 17.16
N PRO A 301 -0.28 -1.50 17.62
CA PRO A 301 -0.41 -2.23 18.89
C PRO A 301 0.29 -3.60 18.91
N SER A 302 0.50 -4.21 17.74
CA SER A 302 1.17 -5.50 17.63
C SER A 302 2.62 -5.43 17.16
N LEU A 303 3.16 -4.23 16.92
CA LEU A 303 4.49 -4.07 16.37
C LEU A 303 5.54 -4.62 17.33
N VAL A 304 6.45 -5.45 16.82
CA VAL A 304 7.54 -6.08 17.57
C VAL A 304 8.88 -5.44 17.22
N GLU A 305 9.08 -5.13 15.93
CA GLU A 305 10.36 -4.63 15.43
C GLU A 305 10.17 -3.43 14.49
N MET A 306 10.97 -2.39 14.74
CA MET A 306 11.03 -1.18 13.92
C MET A 306 12.46 -0.95 13.44
N ASP A 307 12.63 -0.97 12.12
CA ASP A 307 13.93 -0.87 11.47
C ASP A 307 14.40 0.59 11.27
N LYS A 308 15.60 0.73 10.70
CA LYS A 308 16.30 2.00 10.52
C LYS A 308 15.42 3.06 9.85
N ASN A 309 15.38 4.26 10.44
CA ASN A 309 14.66 5.41 9.90
C ASN A 309 13.16 5.16 9.59
N ALA A 310 12.50 4.16 10.19
CA ALA A 310 11.13 3.81 9.82
C ALA A 310 10.11 4.96 10.04
N VAL A 311 10.34 5.78 11.07
CA VAL A 311 9.51 6.92 11.49
C VAL A 311 10.40 8.17 11.63
N THR A 312 10.90 8.66 10.49
CA THR A 312 11.81 9.82 10.44
C THR A 312 11.16 11.03 9.77
N GLY A 313 11.43 12.24 10.29
CA GLY A 313 11.15 13.49 9.58
C GLY A 313 9.67 13.83 9.41
N PHE A 314 8.77 13.27 10.21
CA PHE A 314 7.34 13.60 10.11
C PHE A 314 7.08 15.05 10.54
N ALA A 315 6.39 15.80 9.67
CA ALA A 315 6.11 17.21 9.92
C ALA A 315 5.01 17.45 10.99
N ASN A 316 4.11 16.48 11.19
CA ASN A 316 2.94 16.61 12.06
C ASN A 316 2.72 15.48 13.07
N LEU A 317 3.58 14.47 13.11
CA LEU A 317 3.46 13.36 14.05
C LEU A 317 3.60 13.87 15.48
N ARG A 318 2.62 13.57 16.34
CA ARG A 318 2.55 13.99 17.75
C ARG A 318 2.71 12.86 18.73
N TRP A 319 2.32 11.64 18.34
CA TRP A 319 2.45 10.47 19.20
C TRP A 319 2.71 9.18 18.43
N VAL A 320 3.44 8.25 19.06
CA VAL A 320 3.63 6.87 18.61
C VAL A 320 3.18 5.93 19.73
N HIS A 321 2.26 5.02 19.43
CA HIS A 321 1.75 3.99 20.35
C HIS A 321 2.08 2.60 19.81
N ALA A 322 3.07 1.94 20.41
CA ALA A 322 3.58 0.64 20.00
C ALA A 322 3.92 -0.24 21.24
N PRO A 323 2.91 -0.65 22.03
CA PRO A 323 3.11 -1.30 23.33
C PRO A 323 3.88 -2.62 23.30
N ARG A 324 3.87 -3.35 22.18
CA ARG A 324 4.56 -4.64 22.00
C ARG A 324 5.95 -4.51 21.36
N LEU A 325 6.40 -3.29 21.08
CA LEU A 325 7.66 -3.03 20.39
C LEU A 325 8.83 -3.44 21.29
N THR A 326 9.64 -4.41 20.85
CA THR A 326 10.78 -4.91 21.61
C THR A 326 12.11 -4.30 21.14
N THR A 327 12.19 -3.98 19.85
CA THR A 327 13.44 -3.52 19.22
C THR A 327 13.19 -2.27 18.37
N VAL A 328 13.93 -1.21 18.67
CA VAL A 328 13.96 0.03 17.91
C VAL A 328 15.37 0.22 17.36
N TRP A 329 15.54 0.06 16.06
CA TRP A 329 16.86 0.13 15.42
C TRP A 329 17.33 1.58 15.18
N HIS A 330 18.49 1.69 14.50
CA HIS A 330 19.22 2.92 14.22
C HIS A 330 18.32 4.04 13.71
N ASN A 331 18.26 5.16 14.43
CA ASN A 331 17.47 6.33 14.05
C ASN A 331 15.98 6.05 13.70
N ALA A 332 15.38 4.98 14.23
CA ALA A 332 14.06 4.53 13.81
C ALA A 332 12.94 5.56 14.09
N ILE A 333 13.00 6.31 15.20
CA ILE A 333 12.05 7.37 15.53
C ILE A 333 12.81 8.69 15.66
N THR A 334 13.11 9.37 14.56
CA THR A 334 14.02 10.54 14.58
C THR A 334 13.52 11.77 13.85
N ASN A 335 14.00 12.94 14.30
CA ASN A 335 13.75 14.22 13.64
C ASN A 335 12.26 14.55 13.43
N ASN A 336 11.37 14.09 14.31
CA ASN A 336 9.95 14.42 14.26
C ASN A 336 9.70 15.66 15.11
N ALA A 337 9.68 16.83 14.46
CA ALA A 337 9.69 18.14 15.13
C ALA A 337 8.48 18.42 16.05
N LYS A 338 7.38 17.66 15.90
CA LYS A 338 6.16 17.80 16.72
C LYS A 338 5.87 16.57 17.59
N LEU A 339 6.73 15.57 17.59
CA LEU A 339 6.51 14.34 18.36
C LEU A 339 6.67 14.64 19.84
N THR A 340 5.58 14.46 20.60
CA THR A 340 5.53 14.77 22.03
C THR A 340 5.60 13.52 22.91
N THR A 341 5.06 12.39 22.42
CA THR A 341 4.85 11.18 23.22
C THR A 341 5.23 9.91 22.45
N VAL A 342 5.99 9.02 23.08
CA VAL A 342 6.26 7.65 22.57
C VAL A 342 5.90 6.64 23.65
N VAL A 343 5.10 5.63 23.29
CA VAL A 343 4.62 4.58 24.20
C VAL A 343 5.10 3.23 23.70
N MET A 344 6.09 2.64 24.41
CA MET A 344 6.71 1.37 24.05
C MET A 344 7.17 0.59 25.30
N PRO A 345 6.26 0.23 26.23
CA PRO A 345 6.59 -0.46 27.46
C PRO A 345 7.36 -1.77 27.29
N SER A 346 7.20 -2.50 26.17
CA SER A 346 7.90 -3.77 25.96
C SER A 346 9.31 -3.64 25.38
N VAL A 347 9.84 -2.42 25.22
CA VAL A 347 11.13 -2.23 24.55
C VAL A 347 12.29 -2.79 25.39
N ILE A 348 13.15 -3.57 24.74
CA ILE A 348 14.31 -4.22 25.35
C ILE A 348 15.61 -3.65 24.74
N ARG A 349 15.56 -3.18 23.49
CA ARG A 349 16.73 -2.65 22.77
C ARG A 349 16.41 -1.34 22.04
N LEU A 350 17.24 -0.33 22.30
CA LEU A 350 17.28 0.95 21.61
C LEU A 350 18.65 1.06 20.90
N GLY A 351 18.62 1.05 19.58
CA GLY A 351 19.80 1.20 18.73
C GLY A 351 20.33 2.64 18.68
N PRO A 352 21.45 2.88 17.98
CA PRO A 352 22.08 4.18 17.89
C PRO A 352 21.13 5.26 17.39
N GLY A 353 20.99 6.34 18.15
CA GLY A 353 20.10 7.46 17.79
C GLY A 353 18.62 7.13 17.73
N ALA A 354 18.14 6.02 18.31
CA ALA A 354 16.76 5.54 18.15
C ALA A 354 15.64 6.58 18.36
N LEU A 355 15.84 7.58 19.24
CA LEU A 355 14.90 8.67 19.55
C LEU A 355 15.50 10.07 19.31
N ARG A 356 16.57 10.16 18.51
CA ARG A 356 17.35 11.39 18.28
C ARG A 356 16.55 12.49 17.57
N GLY A 357 16.77 13.73 17.98
CA GLY A 357 16.29 14.91 17.24
C GLY A 357 14.79 15.16 17.33
N ASN A 358 14.09 14.53 18.28
CA ASN A 358 12.69 14.83 18.55
C ASN A 358 12.62 15.99 19.56
N SER A 359 12.82 17.21 19.07
CA SER A 359 12.99 18.41 19.91
C SER A 359 11.76 18.76 20.78
N ALA A 360 10.57 18.35 20.37
CA ALA A 360 9.32 18.52 21.10
C ALA A 360 8.95 17.33 22.00
N LEU A 361 9.82 16.30 22.09
CA LEU A 361 9.54 15.10 22.88
C LEU A 361 9.51 15.44 24.37
N THR A 362 8.41 15.10 25.02
CA THR A 362 8.18 15.38 26.45
C THR A 362 7.99 14.11 27.27
N ALA A 363 7.49 13.03 26.66
CA ALA A 363 7.19 11.79 27.37
C ALA A 363 7.63 10.56 26.56
N VAL A 364 8.38 9.66 27.19
CA VAL A 364 8.62 8.30 26.71
C VAL A 364 8.17 7.32 27.79
N HIS A 365 7.18 6.48 27.48
CA HIS A 365 6.64 5.49 28.41
C HIS A 365 7.26 4.11 28.16
N LEU A 366 8.03 3.65 29.13
CA LEU A 366 8.76 2.38 29.16
C LEU A 366 8.18 1.41 30.20
N GLY A 367 8.62 0.16 30.15
CA GLY A 367 8.11 -0.93 30.98
C GLY A 367 8.77 -1.06 32.34
N ALA A 368 8.72 -2.28 32.89
CA ALA A 368 9.29 -2.59 34.19
C ALA A 368 10.82 -2.62 34.18
N THR A 369 11.42 -3.03 33.05
CA THR A 369 12.86 -3.23 32.93
C THR A 369 13.48 -2.12 32.08
N PRO A 370 14.59 -1.49 32.52
CA PRO A 370 15.30 -0.54 31.67
C PRO A 370 15.82 -1.21 30.39
N PRO A 371 15.59 -0.64 29.20
CA PRO A 371 16.08 -1.21 27.95
C PRO A 371 17.61 -1.07 27.84
N ARG A 372 18.24 -1.97 27.08
CA ARG A 372 19.59 -1.73 26.58
C ARG A 372 19.54 -0.58 25.58
N GLN A 373 20.46 0.35 25.71
CA GLN A 373 20.56 1.52 24.85
C GLN A 373 21.97 1.63 24.29
N GLU A 374 22.06 1.97 23.01
CA GLU A 374 23.32 2.24 22.32
C GLU A 374 23.60 3.76 22.31
N ALA A 375 24.53 4.24 21.48
CA ALA A 375 24.93 5.65 21.48
C ALA A 375 23.81 6.61 21.05
N ASP A 376 23.80 7.81 21.62
CA ASP A 376 23.01 8.97 21.17
C ASP A 376 21.49 8.81 21.11
N VAL A 377 20.91 7.85 21.84
CA VAL A 377 19.47 7.53 21.77
C VAL A 377 18.59 8.77 21.95
N PHE A 378 18.87 9.62 22.93
CA PHE A 378 18.07 10.80 23.29
C PHE A 378 18.73 12.13 22.90
N THR A 379 19.80 12.10 22.09
CA THR A 379 20.49 13.31 21.66
C THR A 379 19.52 14.26 20.93
N ALA A 380 19.58 15.56 21.25
CA ALA A 380 18.68 16.58 20.71
C ALA A 380 17.18 16.39 21.01
N SER A 381 16.85 15.72 22.13
CA SER A 381 15.49 15.60 22.68
C SER A 381 15.43 16.14 24.13
N PRO A 382 15.75 17.43 24.37
CA PRO A 382 16.20 17.96 25.67
C PRO A 382 15.12 18.02 26.76
N ASN A 383 13.84 18.01 26.39
CA ASN A 383 12.71 18.15 27.33
C ASN A 383 12.06 16.81 27.70
N THR A 384 12.68 15.70 27.32
CA THR A 384 12.09 14.36 27.49
C THR A 384 12.10 13.94 28.96
N THR A 385 10.95 13.49 29.45
CA THR A 385 10.86 12.68 30.67
C THR A 385 10.65 11.21 30.28
N VAL A 386 11.49 10.33 30.82
CA VAL A 386 11.34 8.88 30.70
C VAL A 386 10.48 8.39 31.86
N PHE A 387 9.27 7.93 31.55
CA PHE A 387 8.36 7.29 32.50
C PHE A 387 8.53 5.78 32.46
N HIS A 388 8.53 5.12 33.62
CA HIS A 388 8.62 3.67 33.72
C HIS A 388 7.62 3.06 34.71
N THR A 389 7.31 1.78 34.55
CA THR A 389 6.44 1.02 35.48
C THR A 389 7.21 0.13 36.44
N GLY A 390 8.55 0.15 36.35
CA GLY A 390 9.43 -0.71 37.15
C GLY A 390 9.77 -0.18 38.53
N ASP A 391 10.40 -1.06 39.31
CA ASP A 391 11.00 -0.74 40.61
C ASP A 391 12.04 0.40 40.46
N PRO A 392 11.92 1.51 41.22
CA PRO A 392 12.92 2.58 41.23
C PRO A 392 14.36 2.10 41.43
N ALA A 393 14.59 1.02 42.18
CA ALA A 393 15.93 0.46 42.37
C ALA A 393 16.54 -0.07 41.07
N ALA A 394 15.74 -0.72 40.21
CA ALA A 394 16.17 -1.21 38.91
C ALA A 394 16.50 -0.06 37.93
N TRP A 395 15.83 1.09 38.10
CA TRP A 395 15.99 2.28 37.25
C TRP A 395 17.02 3.30 37.77
N ALA A 396 17.51 3.15 39.01
CA ALA A 396 18.41 4.11 39.66
C ALA A 396 19.69 4.41 38.85
N ASN A 397 20.18 3.43 38.08
CA ASN A 397 21.39 3.56 37.26
C ASN A 397 21.10 3.82 35.77
N PHE A 398 19.84 3.87 35.35
CA PHE A 398 19.49 4.11 33.97
C PHE A 398 19.73 5.59 33.63
N LYS A 399 20.76 5.85 32.82
CA LYS A 399 21.10 7.19 32.31
C LYS A 399 20.75 7.27 30.82
N PRO A 400 19.77 8.09 30.40
CA PRO A 400 19.42 8.23 28.99
C PRO A 400 20.64 8.57 28.12
N SER A 401 20.96 7.71 27.17
CA SER A 401 22.14 7.79 26.30
C SER A 401 22.06 9.03 25.42
N GLY A 402 23.16 9.78 25.32
CA GLY A 402 23.22 11.07 24.61
C GLY A 402 22.60 12.25 25.38
N ALA A 403 21.91 12.02 26.50
CA ALA A 403 21.32 13.06 27.33
C ALA A 403 21.15 12.60 28.80
N PRO A 404 22.26 12.37 29.54
CA PRO A 404 22.21 11.74 30.86
C PRO A 404 21.51 12.57 31.95
N GLY A 405 21.19 13.84 31.69
CA GLY A 405 20.47 14.73 32.61
C GLY A 405 18.94 14.69 32.48
N LEU A 406 18.39 13.92 31.55
CA LEU A 406 16.93 13.79 31.39
C LEU A 406 16.29 13.14 32.62
N ALA A 407 15.08 13.59 32.95
CA ALA A 407 14.34 13.04 34.08
C ALA A 407 13.89 11.60 33.80
N VAL A 408 14.12 10.71 34.77
CA VAL A 408 13.62 9.33 34.78
C VAL A 408 12.71 9.20 36.01
N ARG A 409 11.43 8.87 35.79
CA ARG A 409 10.40 8.90 36.84
C ARG A 409 9.49 7.67 36.75
N PRO A 410 8.96 7.16 37.88
CA PRO A 410 7.83 6.24 37.85
C PRO A 410 6.64 6.86 37.09
N LYS A 411 5.84 6.01 36.43
CA LYS A 411 4.59 6.42 35.77
C LYS A 411 3.70 7.15 36.79
N PRO A 412 3.15 8.33 36.45
CA PRO A 412 2.23 9.06 37.33
C PRO A 412 0.94 8.29 37.60
#